data_AF-A0A1Q9EZJ2-F1
#
_entry.id   AF-A0A1Q9EZJ2-F1
#
_cell.length_a   1.000
_cell.length_b   1.000
_cell.length_c   1.000
_cell.angle_alpha   90.00
_cell.angle_beta   90.00
_cell.angle_gamma   90.00
#
_symmetry.space_group_name_H-M   'P 1'
#
loop_
_entity.id
_entity.type
_entity.pdbx_description
1 polymer ?
#
loop_
_entity_poly.entity_id
_entity_poly.type
_entity_poly.pdbx_seq_one_letter_code
_entity_poly.pdbx_strand_id
1 'polypeptide(L)'
;MASPSNAWATAISTEDLVKGAKATADLAGLELALDTSFLSRDALVQAIQATTAPSPLLAVKKEIVKIEGELVQLQAKIKELENQLAGKAAPPRPSQVPCQTPQNRVRSKAPPSPAPSSVQDAAKSTAEDDDNDEVDEGEGGDAAGKVTVTSPDGTIVLTQDALRMRLKRLCEKKSKSQKCHVDDETHQQYLSGGPEREWLEMALLEALQSVGPEALGRGKAAHRQASFKVQVTMIRERRHLKESESNGEWLTEERMQKSGEYSKQTIKSIVSYCERFPQVLTRKWKYNNDVLEYFVETSTKQTIKHSELLKRVETTQEREAGDMPTDVQQVGMVSEGEAKPKNEQVEDKARCRDKVARARNTIKKPCADLIAMESRVLVLLELKKGLKRGADIKQTDNIKETVVARAFAKAGLRLDVKLSYAHVGQYREHPYIPVSSWIQSLDQAGRLGKLVGCSMDDLPKVLSSYWANFKQVHPKHQVFDLQTPLDRCLPVYLHGDEGTTYKKDGALVLSFQSPLGRGTSKNKVGNVLGGNKQFMNFIGHAFETRFLIVAGLKEDYRTCPDVYKQYLELATSSLDDACRNGVPLRSGQVLHPIPLGHKGDWSYMVFKASFSQYNWC
;
A
#
# COMPACT_ATOMS: atom_id res chain seq x y z
N MET A 1 50.05 39.64 -29.79
CA MET A 1 50.60 38.67 -30.76
C MET A 1 50.77 37.37 -29.99
N ALA A 2 50.34 36.17 -30.35
CA ALA A 2 49.54 35.53 -31.39
C ALA A 2 49.71 34.01 -31.10
N SER A 3 48.71 33.17 -31.43
CA SER A 3 48.66 31.71 -31.20
C SER A 3 49.77 30.90 -31.92
N PRO A 4 49.97 29.58 -31.66
CA PRO A 4 49.18 28.50 -32.30
C PRO A 4 48.87 27.31 -31.35
N SER A 5 47.74 26.58 -31.36
CA SER A 5 46.94 25.85 -32.38
C SER A 5 47.47 24.45 -32.78
N ASN A 6 46.74 23.42 -32.33
CA ASN A 6 46.28 22.17 -32.97
C ASN A 6 47.24 21.27 -33.79
N ALA A 7 47.31 19.98 -33.42
CA ALA A 7 46.70 18.87 -34.18
C ALA A 7 47.01 17.51 -33.52
N TRP A 8 46.02 16.62 -33.45
CA TRP A 8 46.05 15.23 -33.95
C TRP A 8 44.66 14.62 -33.71
N ALA A 9 43.90 14.50 -34.78
CA ALA A 9 42.65 13.77 -34.85
C ALA A 9 42.93 12.43 -35.52
N THR A 10 42.52 11.33 -34.90
CA THR A 10 42.48 10.00 -35.53
C THR A 10 41.02 9.66 -35.82
N ALA A 11 40.72 9.34 -37.07
CA ALA A 11 39.39 8.98 -37.54
C ALA A 11 39.00 7.59 -37.05
N ILE A 12 37.79 7.47 -36.49
CA ILE A 12 37.15 6.20 -36.14
C ILE A 12 36.47 5.65 -37.40
N SER A 13 36.69 4.37 -37.69
CA SER A 13 36.13 3.66 -38.83
C SER A 13 34.61 3.48 -38.69
N THR A 14 33.88 3.53 -39.81
CA THR A 14 32.45 3.23 -39.89
C THR A 14 32.10 1.82 -39.43
N GLU A 15 33.05 0.87 -39.41
CA GLU A 15 32.84 -0.48 -38.86
C GLU A 15 32.77 -0.48 -37.31
N ASP A 16 33.40 0.47 -36.63
CA ASP A 16 33.34 0.59 -35.17
C ASP A 16 32.00 1.19 -34.70
N LEU A 17 31.36 2.01 -35.54
CA LEU A 17 30.00 2.51 -35.33
C LEU A 17 28.94 1.41 -35.47
N VAL A 18 29.14 0.44 -36.37
CA VAL A 18 28.21 -0.69 -36.56
C VAL A 18 28.35 -1.73 -35.43
N LYS A 19 29.55 -1.92 -34.88
CA LYS A 19 29.76 -2.76 -33.69
C LYS A 19 29.21 -2.11 -32.41
N GLY A 20 29.28 -0.78 -32.28
CA GLY A 20 28.67 -0.03 -31.18
C GLY A 20 27.13 0.00 -31.19
N ALA A 21 26.52 0.01 -32.37
CA ALA A 21 25.06 -0.01 -32.54
C ALA A 21 24.42 -1.37 -32.18
N LYS A 22 25.19 -2.47 -32.23
CA LYS A 22 24.70 -3.81 -31.83
C LYS A 22 24.74 -4.02 -30.31
N ALA A 23 25.53 -3.24 -29.58
CA ALA A 23 25.61 -3.26 -28.11
C ALA A 23 24.54 -2.37 -27.44
N THR A 24 23.79 -1.57 -28.20
CA THR A 24 22.75 -0.65 -27.69
C THR A 24 21.33 -1.24 -27.72
N ALA A 25 21.20 -2.56 -27.90
CA ALA A 25 19.93 -3.27 -27.97
C ALA A 25 19.62 -4.15 -26.73
N ASP A 26 20.28 -3.93 -25.59
CA ASP A 26 19.91 -4.57 -24.32
C ASP A 26 19.04 -3.63 -23.47
N LEU A 27 17.73 -3.71 -23.73
CA LEU A 27 16.66 -3.09 -22.94
C LEU A 27 16.25 -3.91 -21.70
N ALA A 28 17.03 -4.93 -21.31
CA ALA A 28 16.75 -5.79 -20.16
C ALA A 28 16.83 -5.04 -18.82
N GLY A 29 17.59 -3.94 -18.75
CA GLY A 29 17.73 -3.15 -17.51
C GLY A 29 16.52 -2.29 -17.16
N LEU A 30 15.59 -2.06 -18.10
CA LEU A 30 14.41 -1.21 -17.88
C LEU A 30 13.17 -2.01 -17.43
N GLU A 31 13.14 -3.32 -17.67
CA GLU A 31 12.13 -4.26 -17.15
C GLU A 31 12.16 -4.39 -15.62
N LEU A 32 13.28 -4.02 -14.99
CA LEU A 32 13.45 -4.09 -13.53
C LEU A 32 12.97 -2.82 -12.79
N ALA A 33 12.86 -1.68 -13.49
CA ALA A 33 12.56 -0.38 -12.87
C ALA A 33 11.10 0.06 -13.06
N LEU A 34 10.40 -0.53 -14.02
CA LEU A 34 8.96 -0.40 -14.21
C LEU A 34 8.42 -1.83 -14.16
N ASP A 35 7.61 -2.15 -13.16
CA ASP A 35 7.04 -3.50 -12.97
C ASP A 35 6.08 -3.85 -14.13
N THR A 36 6.64 -4.20 -15.29
CA THR A 36 5.96 -4.65 -16.51
C THR A 36 6.23 -6.12 -16.78
N SER A 37 6.55 -6.89 -15.74
CA SER A 37 6.92 -8.31 -15.78
C SER A 37 5.83 -9.25 -16.36
N PHE A 38 4.66 -8.74 -16.71
CA PHE A 38 3.51 -9.50 -17.22
C PHE A 38 3.26 -9.40 -18.72
N LEU A 39 3.98 -8.55 -19.45
CA LEU A 39 3.79 -8.44 -20.90
C LEU A 39 4.99 -9.04 -21.62
N SER A 40 4.75 -10.08 -22.41
CA SER A 40 5.76 -10.53 -23.36
C SER A 40 6.15 -9.37 -24.26
N ARG A 41 7.39 -9.37 -24.75
CA ARG A 41 7.89 -8.35 -25.69
C ARG A 41 6.93 -8.13 -26.86
N ASP A 42 6.30 -9.20 -27.35
CA ASP A 42 5.31 -9.12 -28.43
C ASP A 42 3.98 -8.50 -27.98
N ALA A 43 3.53 -8.75 -26.75
CA ALA A 43 2.35 -8.10 -26.18
C ALA A 43 2.56 -6.60 -25.93
N LEU A 44 3.77 -6.19 -25.56
CA LEU A 44 4.15 -4.78 -25.43
C LEU A 44 4.20 -4.08 -26.79
N VAL A 45 4.74 -4.74 -27.82
CA VAL A 45 4.76 -4.23 -29.20
C VAL A 45 3.34 -4.15 -29.78
N GLN A 46 2.47 -5.13 -29.52
CA GLN A 46 1.06 -5.09 -29.91
C GLN A 46 0.28 -4.00 -29.18
N ALA A 47 0.54 -3.77 -27.89
CA ALA A 47 -0.07 -2.66 -27.14
C ALA A 47 0.35 -1.29 -27.71
N ILE A 48 1.62 -1.16 -28.12
CA ILE A 48 2.15 0.04 -28.77
C ILE A 48 1.52 0.23 -30.17
N GLN A 49 1.36 -0.84 -30.95
CA GLN A 49 0.68 -0.78 -32.25
C GLN A 49 -0.82 -0.47 -32.11
N ALA A 50 -1.49 -1.00 -31.07
CA ALA A 50 -2.88 -0.67 -30.75
C ALA A 50 -3.08 0.80 -30.36
N THR A 51 -2.06 1.47 -29.81
CA THR A 51 -2.11 2.93 -29.53
C THR A 51 -1.95 3.83 -30.77
N THR A 52 -1.64 3.26 -31.94
CA THR A 52 -1.62 3.99 -33.22
C THR A 52 -2.93 3.92 -34.02
N ALA A 53 -3.90 3.12 -33.57
CA ALA A 53 -5.29 3.17 -34.04
C ALA A 53 -6.07 4.30 -33.35
N PRO A 54 -7.15 4.86 -33.94
CA PRO A 54 -7.96 5.90 -33.29
C PRO A 54 -8.44 5.41 -31.92
N SER A 55 -7.91 6.05 -30.88
CA SER A 55 -7.77 5.53 -29.51
C SER A 55 -9.09 5.09 -28.84
N PRO A 56 -9.05 4.06 -27.96
CA PRO A 56 -10.08 3.82 -26.94
C PRO A 56 -10.45 5.07 -26.12
N LEU A 57 -9.52 6.01 -25.99
CA LEU A 57 -9.73 7.31 -25.35
C LEU A 57 -10.71 8.21 -26.11
N LEU A 58 -10.82 8.05 -27.44
CA LEU A 58 -11.82 8.72 -28.27
C LEU A 58 -13.21 8.11 -28.07
N ALA A 59 -13.29 6.78 -27.90
CA ALA A 59 -14.54 6.11 -27.54
C ALA A 59 -15.02 6.52 -26.14
N VAL A 60 -14.11 6.59 -25.17
CA VAL A 60 -14.39 7.09 -23.82
C VAL A 60 -14.81 8.56 -23.85
N LYS A 61 -14.14 9.42 -24.65
CA LYS A 61 -14.57 10.82 -24.83
C LYS A 61 -15.97 10.92 -25.43
N LYS A 62 -16.31 10.08 -26.41
CA LYS A 62 -17.67 10.03 -26.99
C LYS A 62 -18.72 9.61 -25.97
N GLU A 63 -18.43 8.61 -25.14
CA GLU A 63 -19.33 8.20 -24.06
C GLU A 63 -19.45 9.26 -22.95
N ILE A 64 -18.38 9.97 -22.60
CA ILE A 64 -18.45 11.12 -21.67
C ILE A 64 -19.39 12.20 -22.21
N VAL A 65 -19.24 12.60 -23.48
CA VAL A 65 -20.11 13.61 -24.12
C VAL A 65 -21.57 13.15 -24.17
N LYS A 66 -21.82 11.87 -24.42
CA LYS A 66 -23.17 11.28 -24.40
C LYS A 66 -23.79 11.34 -23.00
N ILE A 67 -23.03 10.95 -21.99
CA ILE A 67 -23.47 10.99 -20.57
C ILE A 67 -23.72 12.44 -20.11
N GLU A 68 -22.89 13.39 -20.52
CA GLU A 68 -23.12 14.81 -20.26
C GLU A 68 -24.44 15.30 -20.89
N GLY A 69 -24.74 14.87 -22.11
CA GLY A 69 -26.02 15.14 -22.78
C GLY A 69 -27.23 14.57 -22.01
N GLU A 70 -27.14 13.33 -21.53
CA GLU A 70 -28.18 12.68 -20.72
C GLU A 70 -28.39 13.40 -19.38
N LEU A 71 -27.31 13.90 -18.76
CA LEU A 71 -27.38 14.64 -17.50
C LEU A 71 -28.12 15.99 -17.67
N VAL A 72 -27.88 16.70 -18.77
CA VAL A 72 -28.59 17.95 -19.09
C VAL A 72 -30.08 17.70 -19.30
N GLN A 73 -30.45 16.62 -20.00
CA GLN A 73 -31.85 16.25 -20.19
C GLN A 73 -32.56 15.92 -18.87
N LEU A 74 -31.89 15.18 -17.97
CA LEU A 74 -32.43 14.88 -16.64
C LEU A 74 -32.62 16.14 -15.79
N GLN A 75 -31.68 17.09 -15.84
CA GLN A 75 -31.80 18.37 -15.14
C GLN A 75 -32.98 19.19 -15.66
N ALA A 76 -33.19 19.23 -16.98
CA ALA A 76 -34.35 19.90 -17.58
C ALA A 76 -35.66 19.26 -17.12
N LYS A 77 -35.74 17.92 -17.06
CA LYS A 77 -36.93 17.19 -16.61
C LYS A 77 -37.25 17.43 -15.14
N ILE A 78 -36.24 17.54 -14.28
CA ILE A 78 -36.42 17.91 -12.86
C ILE A 78 -37.03 19.32 -12.76
N LYS A 79 -36.51 20.28 -13.54
CA LYS A 79 -37.01 21.66 -13.53
C LYS A 79 -38.44 21.76 -14.05
N GLU A 80 -38.80 20.97 -15.06
CA GLU A 80 -40.16 20.88 -15.57
C GLU A 80 -41.13 20.33 -14.52
N LEU A 81 -40.76 19.27 -13.81
CA LEU A 81 -41.56 18.72 -12.71
C LEU A 81 -41.74 19.75 -11.58
N GLU A 82 -40.71 20.54 -11.27
CA GLU A 82 -40.80 21.62 -10.28
C GLU A 82 -41.79 22.72 -10.68
N ASN A 83 -41.81 23.10 -11.96
CA ASN A 83 -42.77 24.06 -12.49
C ASN A 83 -44.21 23.51 -12.49
N GLN A 84 -44.40 22.22 -12.81
CA GLN A 84 -45.71 21.57 -12.76
C GLN A 84 -46.28 21.48 -11.34
N LEU A 85 -45.41 21.28 -10.34
CA LEU A 85 -45.78 21.32 -8.92
C LEU A 85 -46.12 22.74 -8.46
N ALA A 86 -45.36 23.74 -8.90
CA ALA A 86 -45.61 25.15 -8.58
C ALA A 86 -46.94 25.65 -9.17
N GLY A 87 -47.32 25.20 -10.37
CA GLY A 87 -48.57 25.60 -11.03
C GLY A 87 -49.86 25.05 -10.41
N LYS A 88 -49.80 24.06 -9.52
CA LYS A 88 -50.97 23.47 -8.85
C LYS A 88 -51.29 24.08 -7.47
N ALA A 89 -50.46 25.00 -6.97
CA ALA A 89 -50.69 25.68 -5.70
C ALA A 89 -51.30 27.08 -5.93
N ALA A 90 -52.52 27.14 -6.46
CA ALA A 90 -53.32 28.38 -6.40
C ALA A 90 -53.96 28.48 -5.00
N PRO A 91 -53.72 29.57 -4.24
CA PRO A 91 -54.30 29.73 -2.91
C PRO A 91 -55.82 29.98 -3.00
N PRO A 92 -56.66 29.33 -2.17
CA PRO A 92 -58.06 29.72 -2.08
C PRO A 92 -58.19 31.12 -1.50
N ARG A 93 -59.06 31.94 -2.11
CA ARG A 93 -59.41 33.30 -1.69
C ARG A 93 -59.88 33.31 -0.22
N PRO A 94 -59.41 34.26 0.61
CA PRO A 94 -59.89 34.40 1.98
C PRO A 94 -61.25 35.10 2.02
N SER A 95 -62.27 34.40 2.52
CA SER A 95 -63.52 34.98 2.99
C SER A 95 -63.30 35.56 4.39
N GLN A 96 -63.61 36.85 4.56
CA GLN A 96 -63.57 37.56 5.84
C GLN A 96 -64.81 37.22 6.68
N VAL A 97 -64.62 36.82 7.94
CA VAL A 97 -65.61 36.94 9.03
C VAL A 97 -64.85 37.23 10.33
N PRO A 98 -65.32 38.17 11.20
CA PRO A 98 -64.57 38.63 12.36
C PRO A 98 -64.99 37.97 13.69
N CYS A 99 -64.10 38.12 14.67
CA CYS A 99 -64.36 38.24 16.12
C CYS A 99 -64.67 36.95 16.92
N GLN A 100 -63.78 36.60 17.85
CA GLN A 100 -63.99 36.65 19.32
C GLN A 100 -63.05 35.68 20.05
N THR A 101 -62.32 36.22 21.03
CA THR A 101 -61.65 35.51 22.13
C THR A 101 -62.69 34.83 23.03
N PRO A 102 -62.38 33.67 23.67
CA PRO A 102 -62.02 33.76 25.10
C PRO A 102 -61.09 32.65 25.66
N GLN A 103 -60.32 33.08 26.67
CA GLN A 103 -60.02 32.47 27.99
C GLN A 103 -59.72 30.96 28.16
N ASN A 104 -58.54 30.72 28.74
CA ASN A 104 -58.22 29.85 29.88
C ASN A 104 -58.98 28.53 30.07
N ARG A 105 -58.24 27.41 30.02
CA ARG A 105 -58.38 26.37 31.05
C ARG A 105 -57.13 25.49 31.21
N VAL A 106 -56.59 25.53 32.42
CA VAL A 106 -55.62 24.60 33.00
C VAL A 106 -56.22 23.19 33.08
N ARG A 107 -55.48 22.16 32.66
CA ARG A 107 -55.61 20.81 33.25
C ARG A 107 -54.37 19.96 32.99
N SER A 108 -53.75 19.55 34.10
CA SER A 108 -52.74 18.51 34.24
C SER A 108 -53.31 17.12 33.95
N LYS A 109 -52.53 16.23 33.32
CA LYS A 109 -52.70 14.78 33.47
C LYS A 109 -51.40 14.01 33.20
N ALA A 110 -51.22 13.00 34.05
CA ALA A 110 -50.05 12.15 34.28
C ALA A 110 -49.77 11.11 33.17
N PRO A 111 -48.60 10.42 33.20
CA PRO A 111 -48.19 9.47 32.17
C PRO A 111 -48.67 8.03 32.46
N PRO A 112 -48.91 7.18 31.44
CA PRO A 112 -49.12 5.76 31.65
C PRO A 112 -47.82 4.94 31.50
N SER A 113 -47.66 3.98 32.41
CA SER A 113 -46.66 2.90 32.38
C SER A 113 -47.18 1.68 31.58
N PRO A 114 -46.30 0.72 31.22
CA PRO A 114 -46.51 -0.24 30.14
C PRO A 114 -47.07 -1.59 30.64
N ALA A 115 -47.65 -2.35 29.70
CA ALA A 115 -48.14 -3.72 29.89
C ALA A 115 -47.79 -4.55 28.62
N PRO A 116 -47.78 -5.89 28.68
CA PRO A 116 -46.61 -6.68 28.32
C PRO A 116 -46.73 -7.49 27.02
N SER A 117 -45.57 -7.92 26.55
CA SER A 117 -45.32 -8.85 25.46
C SER A 117 -45.84 -10.26 25.73
N SER A 118 -46.67 -10.79 24.83
CA SER A 118 -46.99 -12.21 24.74
C SER A 118 -46.38 -12.82 23.48
N VAL A 119 -45.56 -13.84 23.72
CA VAL A 119 -45.01 -14.84 22.79
C VAL A 119 -46.16 -15.63 22.15
N GLN A 120 -46.04 -15.94 20.85
CA GLN A 120 -46.56 -17.18 20.28
C GLN A 120 -45.87 -17.52 18.95
N ASP A 121 -45.13 -18.62 18.98
CA ASP A 121 -44.67 -19.39 17.83
C ASP A 121 -45.84 -20.05 17.10
N ALA A 122 -45.79 -20.07 15.77
CA ALA A 122 -46.49 -21.07 14.98
C ALA A 122 -45.78 -21.25 13.62
N ALA A 123 -45.03 -22.35 13.53
CA ALA A 123 -44.48 -22.89 12.30
C ALA A 123 -45.59 -23.22 11.29
N LYS A 124 -45.36 -22.92 10.02
CA LYS A 124 -46.13 -23.48 8.91
C LYS A 124 -45.19 -23.92 7.79
N SER A 125 -45.25 -25.21 7.52
CA SER A 125 -44.60 -25.98 6.48
C SER A 125 -45.18 -25.68 5.09
N THR A 126 -44.32 -25.59 4.09
CA THR A 126 -44.65 -25.90 2.68
C THR A 126 -43.43 -26.55 2.03
N ALA A 127 -43.71 -27.68 1.36
CA ALA A 127 -42.82 -28.51 0.56
C ALA A 127 -42.68 -27.98 -0.88
N GLU A 128 -41.99 -28.77 -1.71
CA GLU A 128 -41.65 -28.63 -3.16
C GLU A 128 -40.24 -28.03 -3.38
N ASP A 129 -39.33 -28.53 -4.24
CA ASP A 129 -39.12 -29.75 -5.03
C ASP A 129 -37.61 -29.70 -5.40
N ASP A 130 -36.79 -30.68 -5.03
CA ASP A 130 -36.25 -31.76 -5.88
C ASP A 130 -35.55 -31.32 -7.19
N ASP A 131 -34.21 -31.17 -7.12
CA ASP A 131 -33.31 -31.33 -8.27
C ASP A 131 -32.16 -32.27 -7.85
N ASN A 132 -32.16 -33.45 -8.47
CA ASN A 132 -31.26 -34.59 -8.26
C ASN A 132 -29.81 -34.27 -8.64
N ASP A 133 -28.90 -34.28 -7.67
CA ASP A 133 -27.47 -34.54 -7.91
C ASP A 133 -27.17 -36.01 -7.55
N GLU A 134 -26.77 -36.78 -8.57
CA GLU A 134 -26.33 -38.18 -8.52
C GLU A 134 -25.49 -38.48 -7.27
N VAL A 135 -26.07 -39.26 -6.34
CA VAL A 135 -25.37 -39.88 -5.22
C VAL A 135 -24.64 -41.11 -5.77
N ASP A 136 -23.31 -41.05 -5.80
CA ASP A 136 -22.44 -42.20 -6.01
C ASP A 136 -22.41 -43.00 -4.69
N GLU A 137 -23.40 -43.87 -4.50
CA GLU A 137 -23.45 -44.84 -3.41
C GLU A 137 -22.46 -45.98 -3.68
N GLY A 138 -21.21 -45.75 -3.27
CA GLY A 138 -20.28 -46.83 -2.98
C GLY A 138 -20.40 -47.27 -1.52
N GLU A 139 -21.15 -48.34 -1.29
CA GLU A 139 -21.18 -49.09 -0.02
C GLU A 139 -19.79 -49.57 0.41
N GLY A 140 -19.53 -49.55 1.73
CA GLY A 140 -18.63 -50.53 2.35
C GLY A 140 -17.62 -49.98 3.35
N GLY A 141 -17.98 -49.99 4.64
CA GLY A 141 -17.04 -50.21 5.74
C GLY A 141 -17.05 -49.17 6.87
N ASP A 142 -17.72 -49.51 7.97
CA ASP A 142 -17.67 -48.84 9.28
C ASP A 142 -16.27 -48.89 9.92
N ALA A 143 -15.34 -48.15 9.34
CA ALA A 143 -14.07 -47.79 9.95
C ALA A 143 -13.94 -46.27 9.96
N ALA A 144 -14.85 -45.59 10.68
CA ALA A 144 -14.73 -44.17 10.98
C ALA A 144 -13.57 -43.93 11.96
N GLY A 145 -12.34 -44.11 11.47
CA GLY A 145 -11.13 -43.74 12.19
C GLY A 145 -11.18 -42.26 12.57
N LYS A 146 -10.79 -41.93 13.82
CA LYS A 146 -10.71 -40.55 14.31
C LYS A 146 -9.90 -39.69 13.32
N VAL A 147 -10.61 -38.82 12.59
CA VAL A 147 -10.06 -37.91 11.56
C VAL A 147 -9.20 -36.79 12.19
N THR A 148 -9.35 -36.59 13.50
CA THR A 148 -8.65 -35.57 14.27
C THR A 148 -8.11 -36.13 15.58
N VAL A 149 -6.92 -35.68 15.96
CA VAL A 149 -6.31 -35.93 17.26
C VAL A 149 -6.26 -34.61 18.00
N THR A 150 -6.87 -34.55 19.18
CA THR A 150 -6.74 -33.39 20.07
C THR A 150 -5.42 -33.50 20.80
N SER A 151 -4.52 -32.55 20.57
CA SER A 151 -3.27 -32.40 21.33
C SER A 151 -3.58 -32.03 22.79
N PRO A 152 -2.68 -32.29 23.76
CA PRO A 152 -2.90 -31.99 25.18
C PRO A 152 -3.24 -30.52 25.51
N ASP A 153 -2.88 -29.59 24.62
CA ASP A 153 -3.21 -28.16 24.68
C ASP A 153 -4.62 -27.81 24.16
N GLY A 154 -5.40 -28.82 23.76
CA GLY A 154 -6.73 -28.65 23.16
C GLY A 154 -6.71 -28.37 21.66
N THR A 155 -5.53 -28.28 21.03
CA THR A 155 -5.42 -28.02 19.58
C THR A 155 -5.84 -29.27 18.80
N ILE A 156 -6.81 -29.11 17.91
CA ILE A 156 -7.29 -30.19 17.04
C ILE A 156 -6.32 -30.32 15.85
N VAL A 157 -5.51 -31.37 15.84
CA VAL A 157 -4.55 -31.66 14.77
C VAL A 157 -5.15 -32.70 13.82
N LEU A 158 -5.06 -32.44 12.51
CA LEU A 158 -5.46 -33.41 11.50
C LEU A 158 -4.45 -34.57 11.49
N THR A 159 -4.91 -35.82 11.44
CA THR A 159 -3.99 -36.93 11.23
C THR A 159 -3.33 -36.83 9.85
N GLN A 160 -2.11 -37.37 9.71
CA GLN A 160 -1.38 -37.34 8.44
C GLN A 160 -2.16 -38.02 7.31
N ASP A 161 -2.88 -39.11 7.61
CA ASP A 161 -3.75 -39.79 6.65
C ASP A 161 -4.96 -38.94 6.25
N ALA A 162 -5.57 -38.22 7.19
CA ALA A 162 -6.65 -37.29 6.88
C ALA A 162 -6.16 -36.14 5.98
N LEU A 163 -4.94 -35.65 6.20
CA LEU A 163 -4.31 -34.63 5.36
C LEU A 163 -4.07 -35.17 3.94
N ARG A 164 -3.50 -36.38 3.82
CA ARG A 164 -3.26 -37.06 2.54
C ARG A 164 -4.53 -37.31 1.76
N MET A 165 -5.61 -37.75 2.44
CA MET A 165 -6.91 -37.97 1.81
C MET A 165 -7.54 -36.68 1.31
N ARG A 166 -7.35 -35.57 2.02
CA ARG A 166 -7.82 -34.25 1.56
C ARG A 166 -7.01 -33.73 0.39
N LEU A 167 -5.69 -33.87 0.43
CA LEU A 167 -4.82 -33.50 -0.67
C LEU A 167 -5.16 -34.32 -1.92
N LYS A 168 -5.39 -35.63 -1.77
CA LYS A 168 -5.88 -36.52 -2.84
C LYS A 168 -7.14 -35.98 -3.50
N ARG A 169 -8.16 -35.60 -2.72
CA ARG A 169 -9.43 -35.03 -3.25
C ARG A 169 -9.25 -33.70 -3.97
N LEU A 170 -8.23 -32.91 -3.63
CA LEU A 170 -7.92 -31.64 -4.31
C LEU A 170 -7.16 -31.87 -5.61
N CYS A 171 -6.23 -32.83 -5.61
CA CYS A 171 -5.26 -33.03 -6.67
C CYS A 171 -5.63 -34.14 -7.67
N GLU A 172 -6.53 -35.08 -7.38
CA GLU A 172 -6.90 -36.12 -8.35
C GLU A 172 -7.93 -35.62 -9.38
N LYS A 173 -7.78 -36.08 -10.63
CA LYS A 173 -8.76 -35.85 -11.69
C LYS A 173 -9.94 -36.80 -11.47
N LYS A 174 -11.16 -36.26 -11.49
CA LYS A 174 -12.37 -37.10 -11.41
C LYS A 174 -12.50 -37.93 -12.68
N SER A 175 -12.74 -39.24 -12.55
CA SER A 175 -12.82 -40.19 -13.67
C SER A 175 -13.81 -39.76 -14.76
N LYS A 176 -15.01 -39.33 -14.37
CA LYS A 176 -16.08 -38.92 -15.29
C LYS A 176 -15.82 -37.59 -16.00
N SER A 177 -15.27 -36.58 -15.30
CA SER A 177 -15.16 -35.22 -15.85
C SER A 177 -13.76 -34.85 -16.33
N GLN A 178 -12.74 -35.63 -15.96
CA GLN A 178 -11.32 -35.32 -16.14
C GLN A 178 -10.89 -33.96 -15.54
N LYS A 179 -11.75 -33.32 -14.73
CA LYS A 179 -11.47 -32.04 -14.07
C LYS A 179 -10.79 -32.26 -12.73
N CYS A 180 -9.86 -31.36 -12.39
CA CYS A 180 -9.18 -31.27 -11.11
C CYS A 180 -9.50 -29.92 -10.44
N HIS A 181 -9.37 -29.82 -9.11
CA HIS A 181 -9.55 -28.54 -8.41
C HIS A 181 -8.29 -27.65 -8.48
N VAL A 182 -7.14 -28.21 -8.82
CA VAL A 182 -5.86 -27.51 -8.99
C VAL A 182 -5.45 -27.45 -10.46
N ASP A 183 -4.47 -26.61 -10.78
CA ASP A 183 -3.82 -26.55 -12.09
C ASP A 183 -3.04 -27.83 -12.42
N ASP A 184 -2.76 -28.05 -13.70
CA ASP A 184 -2.08 -29.27 -14.17
C ASP A 184 -0.65 -29.41 -13.61
N GLU A 185 0.07 -28.31 -13.35
CA GLU A 185 1.40 -28.37 -12.75
C GLU A 185 1.34 -28.91 -11.31
N THR A 186 0.39 -28.40 -10.52
CA THR A 186 0.12 -28.90 -9.15
C THR A 186 -0.28 -30.37 -9.16
N HIS A 187 -1.08 -30.79 -10.15
CA HIS A 187 -1.45 -32.19 -10.33
C HIS A 187 -0.25 -33.08 -10.63
N GLN A 188 0.66 -32.65 -11.52
CA GLN A 188 1.88 -33.42 -11.83
C GLN A 188 2.81 -33.53 -10.62
N GLN A 189 2.98 -32.45 -9.84
CA GLN A 189 3.75 -32.46 -8.58
C GLN A 189 3.15 -33.38 -7.51
N TYR A 190 1.83 -33.57 -7.54
CA TYR A 190 1.17 -34.55 -6.67
C TYR A 190 1.47 -35.99 -7.12
N LEU A 191 1.44 -36.25 -8.44
CA LEU A 191 1.68 -37.57 -9.02
C LEU A 191 3.15 -38.02 -8.92
N SER A 192 4.10 -37.09 -9.02
CA SER A 192 5.54 -37.39 -8.90
C SER A 192 5.92 -37.92 -7.50
N GLY A 193 5.13 -37.58 -6.48
CA GLY A 193 5.33 -38.06 -5.11
C GLY A 193 6.56 -37.45 -4.44
N GLY A 194 7.05 -38.13 -3.40
CA GLY A 194 8.27 -37.73 -2.69
C GLY A 194 8.22 -36.30 -2.13
N PRO A 195 9.32 -35.52 -2.23
CA PRO A 195 9.40 -34.17 -1.68
C PRO A 195 8.34 -33.23 -2.24
N GLU A 196 7.96 -33.38 -3.50
CA GLU A 196 7.01 -32.48 -4.16
C GLU A 196 5.60 -32.60 -3.57
N ARG A 197 5.20 -33.82 -3.23
CA ARG A 197 3.96 -34.08 -2.49
C ARG A 197 4.02 -33.57 -1.05
N GLU A 198 5.15 -33.70 -0.37
CA GLU A 198 5.32 -33.18 1.00
C GLU A 198 5.12 -31.66 1.07
N TRP A 199 5.60 -30.92 0.07
CA TRP A 199 5.37 -29.48 -0.02
C TRP A 199 3.88 -29.14 -0.22
N LEU A 200 3.16 -29.93 -1.00
CA LEU A 200 1.71 -29.76 -1.16
C LEU A 200 0.95 -30.10 0.13
N GLU A 201 1.43 -31.07 0.91
CA GLU A 201 0.89 -31.35 2.25
C GLU A 201 1.11 -30.16 3.20
N MET A 202 2.28 -29.52 3.16
CA MET A 202 2.55 -28.29 3.90
C MET A 202 1.66 -27.12 3.47
N ALA A 203 1.50 -26.91 2.16
CA ALA A 203 0.60 -25.88 1.61
C ALA A 203 -0.84 -26.07 2.10
N LEU A 204 -1.30 -27.32 2.16
CA LEU A 204 -2.63 -27.65 2.64
C LEU A 204 -2.78 -27.39 4.14
N LEU A 205 -1.75 -27.70 4.95
CA LEU A 205 -1.76 -27.39 6.38
C LEU A 205 -1.82 -25.88 6.63
N GLU A 206 -0.98 -25.09 5.96
CA GLU A 206 -0.99 -23.62 6.08
C GLU A 206 -2.34 -23.03 5.64
N ALA A 207 -2.93 -23.57 4.57
CA ALA A 207 -4.26 -23.16 4.10
C ALA A 207 -5.39 -23.54 5.07
N LEU A 208 -5.28 -24.65 5.80
CA LEU A 208 -6.27 -25.03 6.82
C LEU A 208 -6.13 -24.15 8.06
N GLN A 209 -4.92 -23.76 8.44
CA GLN A 209 -4.66 -22.86 9.56
C GLN A 209 -5.18 -21.44 9.29
N SER A 210 -4.99 -20.91 8.07
CA SER A 210 -5.45 -19.56 7.71
C SER A 210 -6.97 -19.41 7.74
N VAL A 211 -7.68 -20.46 7.34
CA VAL A 211 -9.15 -20.44 7.25
C VAL A 211 -9.81 -20.80 8.60
N GLY A 212 -9.09 -21.48 9.49
CA GLY A 212 -9.54 -21.87 10.82
C GLY A 212 -10.36 -23.17 10.87
N PRO A 213 -10.46 -23.81 12.06
CA PRO A 213 -11.09 -25.13 12.24
C PRO A 213 -12.61 -25.13 11.99
N GLU A 214 -13.27 -23.99 12.25
CA GLU A 214 -14.69 -23.73 11.98
C GLU A 214 -15.06 -23.88 10.49
N ALA A 215 -14.06 -23.82 9.60
CA ALA A 215 -14.30 -23.86 8.17
C ALA A 215 -14.37 -25.25 7.57
N LEU A 216 -14.49 -26.30 8.39
CA LEU A 216 -14.64 -27.68 7.94
C LEU A 216 -16.06 -28.01 7.42
N GLY A 217 -17.02 -27.10 7.58
CA GLY A 217 -18.38 -27.27 7.05
C GLY A 217 -18.44 -27.42 5.52
N ARG A 218 -19.50 -28.10 5.02
CA ARG A 218 -19.73 -28.38 3.59
C ARG A 218 -19.78 -27.11 2.73
N GLY A 219 -20.26 -25.98 3.27
CA GLY A 219 -20.41 -24.72 2.55
C GLY A 219 -19.12 -23.91 2.28
N LYS A 220 -17.95 -24.33 2.77
CA LYS A 220 -16.69 -23.57 2.62
C LYS A 220 -15.63 -24.26 1.75
N ALA A 221 -16.02 -25.25 0.95
CA ALA A 221 -15.10 -25.99 0.07
C ALA A 221 -14.36 -25.08 -0.92
N ALA A 222 -15.08 -24.14 -1.56
CA ALA A 222 -14.50 -23.19 -2.52
C ALA A 222 -13.42 -22.30 -1.87
N HIS A 223 -13.68 -21.82 -0.64
CA HIS A 223 -12.74 -20.96 0.06
C HIS A 223 -11.46 -21.70 0.49
N ARG A 224 -11.57 -22.97 0.90
CA ARG A 224 -10.39 -23.83 1.16
C ARG A 224 -9.58 -24.09 -0.10
N GLN A 225 -10.25 -24.31 -1.23
CA GLN A 225 -9.59 -24.50 -2.54
C GLN A 225 -8.84 -23.25 -2.97
N ALA A 226 -9.46 -22.07 -2.82
CA ALA A 226 -8.80 -20.79 -3.11
C ALA A 226 -7.59 -20.57 -2.20
N SER A 227 -7.74 -20.76 -0.88
CA SER A 227 -6.62 -20.61 0.05
C SER A 227 -5.48 -21.60 -0.23
N PHE A 228 -5.81 -22.84 -0.61
CA PHE A 228 -4.80 -23.84 -0.97
C PHE A 228 -3.98 -23.41 -2.20
N LYS A 229 -4.64 -22.92 -3.26
CA LYS A 229 -3.94 -22.42 -4.45
C LYS A 229 -2.98 -21.28 -4.12
N VAL A 230 -3.41 -20.33 -3.29
CA VAL A 230 -2.55 -19.22 -2.83
C VAL A 230 -1.32 -19.75 -2.10
N GLN A 231 -1.48 -20.74 -1.20
CA GLN A 231 -0.35 -21.32 -0.47
C GLN A 231 0.60 -22.12 -1.36
N VAL A 232 0.07 -22.85 -2.35
CA VAL A 232 0.91 -23.55 -3.35
C VAL A 232 1.77 -22.55 -4.12
N THR A 233 1.18 -21.45 -4.60
CA THR A 233 1.93 -20.37 -5.27
C THR A 233 3.00 -19.78 -4.36
N MET A 234 2.66 -19.48 -3.10
CA MET A 234 3.63 -18.98 -2.12
C MET A 234 4.78 -19.95 -1.86
N ILE A 235 4.52 -21.26 -1.79
CA ILE A 235 5.57 -22.27 -1.60
C ILE A 235 6.45 -22.40 -2.85
N ARG A 236 5.87 -22.33 -4.05
CA ARG A 236 6.66 -22.29 -5.29
C ARG A 236 7.55 -21.07 -5.34
N GLU A 237 7.02 -19.90 -5.03
CA GLU A 237 7.81 -18.67 -4.94
C GLU A 237 8.91 -18.78 -3.88
N ARG A 238 8.63 -19.31 -2.68
CA ARG A 238 9.65 -19.60 -1.65
C ARG A 238 10.76 -20.52 -2.17
N ARG A 239 10.41 -21.53 -2.99
CA ARG A 239 11.38 -22.48 -3.57
C ARG A 239 12.28 -21.80 -4.60
N HIS A 240 11.73 -20.90 -5.40
CA HIS A 240 12.49 -20.15 -6.41
C HIS A 240 13.29 -18.99 -5.81
N LEU A 241 12.83 -18.41 -4.70
CA LEU A 241 13.50 -17.33 -3.95
C LEU A 241 14.54 -17.84 -2.93
N LYS A 242 15.00 -19.09 -3.07
CA LYS A 242 16.13 -19.57 -2.28
C LYS A 242 17.38 -18.80 -2.70
N GLU A 243 17.69 -17.74 -1.98
CA GLU A 243 19.00 -17.11 -2.05
C GLU A 243 20.03 -18.08 -1.45
N SER A 244 21.11 -18.31 -2.17
CA SER A 244 22.29 -18.98 -1.63
C SER A 244 23.02 -17.97 -0.74
N GLU A 245 22.91 -18.13 0.58
CA GLU A 245 23.84 -17.49 1.51
C GLU A 245 25.14 -18.27 1.48
N SER A 246 26.15 -17.72 0.82
CA SER A 246 27.51 -18.22 0.87
C SER A 246 28.17 -17.76 2.16
N ASN A 247 28.44 -18.69 3.06
CA ASN A 247 29.36 -18.46 4.16
C ASN A 247 30.77 -18.66 3.62
N GLY A 248 31.64 -17.69 3.90
CA GLY A 248 33.05 -17.81 3.56
C GLY A 248 33.94 -17.21 4.62
N GLU A 249 35.19 -17.66 4.60
CA GLU A 249 36.24 -17.22 5.50
C GLU A 249 37.36 -16.55 4.72
N TRP A 250 38.09 -15.67 5.39
CA TRP A 250 39.26 -15.02 4.82
C TRP A 250 40.49 -15.87 5.13
N LEU A 251 41.07 -16.50 4.12
CA LEU A 251 42.21 -17.40 4.26
C LEU A 251 43.40 -16.92 3.42
N THR A 252 44.61 -17.03 3.98
CA THR A 252 45.83 -16.85 3.21
C THR A 252 46.11 -18.10 2.38
N GLU A 253 46.90 -17.98 1.31
CA GLU A 253 47.31 -19.15 0.52
C GLU A 253 47.98 -20.23 1.39
N GLU A 254 48.87 -19.80 2.30
CA GLU A 254 49.54 -20.69 3.25
C GLU A 254 48.55 -21.39 4.21
N ARG A 255 47.51 -20.69 4.68
CA ARG A 255 46.46 -21.30 5.53
C ARG A 255 45.65 -22.34 4.77
N MET A 256 45.29 -22.05 3.52
CA MET A 256 44.61 -23.04 2.65
C MET A 256 45.48 -24.27 2.41
N GLN A 257 46.80 -24.10 2.23
CA GLN A 257 47.73 -25.22 2.07
C GLN A 257 47.88 -26.03 3.36
N LYS A 258 47.94 -25.37 4.53
CA LYS A 258 48.08 -26.02 5.84
C LYS A 258 46.85 -26.76 6.31
N SER A 259 45.64 -26.33 5.93
CA SER A 259 44.40 -27.02 6.35
C SER A 259 44.29 -28.43 5.76
N GLY A 260 44.90 -28.67 4.60
CA GLY A 260 44.79 -29.94 3.88
C GLY A 260 43.43 -30.17 3.21
N GLU A 261 42.47 -29.26 3.40
CA GLU A 261 41.12 -29.35 2.84
C GLU A 261 41.07 -28.97 1.35
N TYR A 262 42.05 -28.17 0.89
CA TYR A 262 42.10 -27.65 -0.47
C TYR A 262 43.27 -28.25 -1.26
N SER A 263 42.98 -28.79 -2.43
CA SER A 263 44.04 -29.24 -3.36
C SER A 263 44.85 -28.05 -3.88
N LYS A 264 46.12 -28.26 -4.25
CA LYS A 264 46.97 -27.20 -4.85
C LYS A 264 46.30 -26.53 -6.07
N GLN A 265 45.57 -27.29 -6.86
CA GLN A 265 44.85 -26.77 -8.03
C GLN A 265 43.65 -25.90 -7.60
N THR A 266 42.90 -26.33 -6.59
CA THR A 266 41.78 -25.57 -6.02
C THR A 266 42.24 -24.24 -5.47
N ILE A 267 43.35 -24.23 -4.71
CA ILE A 267 43.96 -23.01 -4.16
C ILE A 267 44.33 -22.04 -5.29
N LYS A 268 45.00 -22.53 -6.35
CA LYS A 268 45.35 -21.70 -7.51
C LYS A 268 44.12 -21.12 -8.21
N SER A 269 43.03 -21.89 -8.33
CA SER A 269 41.76 -21.41 -8.90
C SER A 269 41.08 -20.34 -8.04
N ILE A 270 41.06 -20.51 -6.71
CA ILE A 270 40.51 -19.52 -5.77
C ILE A 270 41.30 -18.22 -5.85
N VAL A 271 42.63 -18.29 -5.73
CA VAL A 271 43.51 -17.11 -5.80
C VAL A 271 43.30 -16.37 -7.12
N SER A 272 43.33 -17.08 -8.25
CA SER A 272 43.10 -16.50 -9.59
C SER A 272 41.69 -15.90 -9.77
N TYR A 273 40.68 -16.43 -9.08
CA TYR A 273 39.34 -15.85 -9.10
C TYR A 273 39.26 -14.57 -8.27
N CYS A 274 39.79 -14.59 -7.04
CA CYS A 274 39.79 -13.44 -6.15
C CYS A 274 40.61 -12.26 -6.71
N GLU A 275 41.74 -12.54 -7.38
CA GLU A 275 42.58 -11.52 -8.02
C GLU A 275 41.90 -10.81 -9.19
N ARG A 276 40.84 -11.39 -9.78
CA ARG A 276 40.00 -10.69 -10.77
C ARG A 276 39.12 -9.62 -10.14
N PHE A 277 38.86 -9.69 -8.83
CA PHE A 277 38.01 -8.77 -8.07
C PHE A 277 38.68 -8.33 -6.76
N PRO A 278 39.86 -7.70 -6.82
CA PRO A 278 40.71 -7.50 -5.65
C PRO A 278 40.05 -6.62 -4.57
N GLN A 279 39.20 -5.68 -4.96
CA GLN A 279 38.53 -4.79 -4.00
C GLN A 279 37.49 -5.48 -3.12
N VAL A 280 36.97 -6.65 -3.54
CA VAL A 280 35.85 -7.32 -2.87
C VAL A 280 36.26 -8.67 -2.29
N LEU A 281 37.16 -9.40 -2.97
CA LEU A 281 37.51 -10.78 -2.64
C LEU A 281 38.95 -10.94 -2.15
N THR A 282 39.69 -9.85 -2.03
CA THR A 282 41.02 -9.84 -1.41
C THR A 282 41.11 -8.74 -0.35
N ARG A 283 41.88 -8.98 0.70
CA ARG A 283 42.21 -7.93 1.68
C ARG A 283 43.60 -8.17 2.25
N LYS A 284 44.21 -7.13 2.80
CA LYS A 284 45.47 -7.25 3.55
C LYS A 284 45.20 -7.90 4.91
N TRP A 285 46.10 -8.78 5.33
CA TRP A 285 45.98 -9.44 6.62
C TRP A 285 46.18 -8.44 7.76
N LYS A 286 45.35 -8.54 8.81
CA LYS A 286 45.29 -7.57 9.91
C LYS A 286 46.64 -7.33 10.63
N TYR A 287 47.52 -8.33 10.65
CA TYR A 287 48.78 -8.29 11.39
C TYR A 287 50.02 -8.16 10.50
N ASN A 288 49.88 -8.31 9.18
CA ASN A 288 50.97 -8.14 8.22
C ASN A 288 50.39 -7.67 6.88
N ASN A 289 50.69 -6.41 6.53
CA ASN A 289 50.18 -5.78 5.31
C ASN A 289 50.73 -6.37 4.01
N ASP A 290 51.82 -7.14 4.09
CA ASP A 290 52.43 -7.81 2.95
C ASP A 290 51.77 -9.16 2.63
N VAL A 291 50.88 -9.64 3.51
CA VAL A 291 50.14 -10.89 3.34
C VAL A 291 48.72 -10.60 2.87
N LEU A 292 48.31 -11.23 1.78
CA LEU A 292 46.94 -11.16 1.27
C LEU A 292 46.10 -12.32 1.81
N GLU A 293 44.88 -11.99 2.24
CA GLU A 293 43.81 -12.94 2.51
C GLU A 293 42.82 -12.93 1.34
N TYR A 294 42.37 -14.12 0.97
CA TYR A 294 41.39 -14.36 -0.08
C TYR A 294 40.09 -14.84 0.56
N PHE A 295 38.95 -14.38 0.05
CA PHE A 295 37.66 -14.88 0.51
C PHE A 295 37.40 -16.27 -0.09
N VAL A 296 37.24 -17.26 0.78
CA VAL A 296 36.99 -18.66 0.41
C VAL A 296 35.62 -19.06 0.90
N GLU A 297 34.74 -19.46 -0.02
CA GLU A 297 33.42 -20.00 0.33
C GLU A 297 33.59 -21.37 1.01
N THR A 298 33.14 -21.48 2.27
CA THR A 298 33.25 -22.70 3.09
C THR A 298 31.95 -23.49 3.10
N SER A 299 30.80 -22.82 2.97
CA SER A 299 29.52 -23.49 2.80
C SER A 299 28.50 -22.58 2.13
N THR A 300 27.68 -23.15 1.26
CA THR A 300 26.51 -22.47 0.71
C THR A 300 25.28 -22.97 1.46
N LYS A 301 24.65 -22.12 2.27
CA LYS A 301 23.35 -22.43 2.88
C LYS A 301 22.26 -21.76 2.06
N GLN A 302 21.31 -22.54 1.57
CA GLN A 302 20.11 -21.97 0.96
C GLN A 302 19.11 -21.65 2.07
N THR A 303 18.91 -20.37 2.36
CA THR A 303 17.95 -19.90 3.36
C THR A 303 16.80 -19.17 2.67
N ILE A 304 15.58 -19.42 3.14
CA ILE A 304 14.37 -18.77 2.60
C ILE A 304 14.16 -17.48 3.40
N LYS A 305 14.31 -16.32 2.78
CA LYS A 305 13.98 -15.04 3.43
C LYS A 305 12.47 -14.86 3.55
N HIS A 306 11.96 -15.07 4.76
CA HIS A 306 10.54 -14.94 5.10
C HIS A 306 9.98 -13.51 4.87
N SER A 307 10.83 -12.47 4.91
CA SER A 307 10.42 -11.06 4.89
C SER A 307 10.07 -10.51 3.50
N GLU A 308 10.70 -10.98 2.41
CA GLU A 308 10.34 -10.55 1.05
C GLU A 308 9.06 -11.22 0.55
N LEU A 309 8.81 -12.44 1.01
CA LEU A 309 7.61 -13.21 0.68
C LEU A 309 6.33 -12.53 1.20
N LEU A 310 6.33 -12.07 2.46
CA LEU A 310 5.18 -11.39 3.06
C LEU A 310 4.78 -10.11 2.28
N LYS A 311 5.76 -9.38 1.74
CA LYS A 311 5.51 -8.18 0.93
C LYS A 311 4.81 -8.50 -0.40
N ARG A 312 5.12 -9.64 -1.04
CA ARG A 312 4.49 -10.03 -2.30
C ARG A 312 3.06 -10.55 -2.11
N VAL A 313 2.81 -11.28 -1.02
CA VAL A 313 1.48 -11.80 -0.66
C VAL A 313 0.48 -10.67 -0.41
N GLU A 314 0.89 -9.61 0.29
CA GLU A 314 0.07 -8.41 0.47
C GLU A 314 -0.33 -7.79 -0.87
N THR A 315 0.52 -7.88 -1.89
CA THR A 315 0.27 -7.32 -3.23
C THR A 315 -0.70 -8.18 -4.05
N THR A 316 -0.68 -9.51 -3.89
CA THR A 316 -1.56 -10.43 -4.64
C THR A 316 -2.97 -10.52 -4.04
N GLN A 317 -3.10 -10.52 -2.70
CA GLN A 317 -4.41 -10.50 -2.04
C GLN A 317 -5.21 -9.24 -2.35
N GLU A 318 -4.53 -8.11 -2.60
CA GLU A 318 -5.17 -6.84 -3.00
C GLU A 318 -5.74 -6.86 -4.42
N ARG A 319 -5.30 -7.79 -5.29
CA ARG A 319 -5.81 -7.92 -6.66
C ARG A 319 -7.02 -8.85 -6.75
N GLU A 320 -6.99 -9.99 -6.06
CA GLU A 320 -8.06 -11.00 -6.16
C GLU A 320 -9.35 -10.61 -5.40
N ALA A 321 -9.25 -9.76 -4.39
CA ALA A 321 -10.42 -9.22 -3.70
C ALA A 321 -11.27 -8.24 -4.56
N GLY A 322 -10.81 -7.87 -5.75
CA GLY A 322 -11.45 -6.90 -6.64
C GLY A 322 -12.48 -7.46 -7.62
N ASP A 323 -12.54 -8.78 -7.83
CA ASP A 323 -13.20 -9.36 -9.01
C ASP A 323 -14.27 -10.43 -8.70
N MET A 324 -14.92 -10.35 -7.54
CA MET A 324 -16.07 -11.19 -7.21
C MET A 324 -17.36 -10.60 -7.83
N PRO A 325 -18.02 -11.29 -8.76
CA PRO A 325 -19.27 -10.81 -9.34
C PRO A 325 -20.43 -10.99 -8.35
N THR A 326 -21.03 -9.89 -7.92
CA THR A 326 -22.33 -9.87 -7.25
C THR A 326 -23.42 -9.52 -8.26
N ASP A 327 -23.98 -10.53 -8.92
CA ASP A 327 -25.23 -10.39 -9.67
C ASP A 327 -26.28 -11.35 -9.10
N VAL A 328 -27.27 -10.78 -8.41
CA VAL A 328 -28.57 -11.41 -8.14
C VAL A 328 -29.60 -10.46 -8.75
N GLN A 329 -30.06 -10.79 -9.96
CA GLN A 329 -31.14 -10.07 -10.64
C GLN A 329 -32.49 -10.48 -10.06
N GLN A 330 -33.25 -9.50 -9.56
CA GLN A 330 -34.62 -9.66 -9.12
C GLN A 330 -35.54 -9.32 -10.31
N VAL A 331 -36.21 -10.33 -10.87
CA VAL A 331 -37.19 -10.17 -11.95
C VAL A 331 -38.53 -9.74 -11.35
N GLY A 332 -39.01 -8.55 -11.70
CA GLY A 332 -40.33 -8.05 -11.31
C GLY A 332 -41.35 -8.26 -12.44
N MET A 333 -42.43 -9.00 -12.15
CA MET A 333 -43.61 -9.12 -13.02
C MET A 333 -44.47 -7.84 -12.94
N VAL A 334 -45.04 -7.47 -14.09
CA VAL A 334 -45.94 -6.32 -14.26
C VAL A 334 -47.38 -6.82 -14.25
N SER A 335 -48.26 -6.16 -13.48
CA SER A 335 -49.71 -6.22 -13.67
C SER A 335 -50.28 -4.81 -13.73
N GLU A 336 -51.17 -4.60 -14.69
CA GLU A 336 -51.79 -3.34 -15.04
C GLU A 336 -52.91 -2.92 -14.07
N GLY A 337 -53.08 -1.60 -13.96
CA GLY A 337 -54.38 -0.96 -13.85
C GLY A 337 -54.91 -0.70 -12.44
N GLU A 338 -54.62 0.48 -11.89
CA GLU A 338 -55.61 1.32 -11.18
C GLU A 338 -55.02 2.70 -10.84
N ALA A 339 -55.87 3.73 -10.88
CA ALA A 339 -55.48 5.15 -10.80
C ALA A 339 -54.92 5.52 -9.41
N LYS A 340 -53.69 6.04 -9.37
CA LYS A 340 -52.94 6.28 -8.13
C LYS A 340 -53.14 7.67 -7.50
N PRO A 341 -53.08 7.76 -6.15
CA PRO A 341 -53.25 8.99 -5.38
C PRO A 341 -52.00 9.88 -5.39
N LYS A 342 -52.20 11.17 -5.05
CA LYS A 342 -51.23 12.30 -5.10
C LYS A 342 -49.88 12.11 -4.35
N ASN A 343 -49.65 10.98 -3.66
CA ASN A 343 -48.43 10.74 -2.88
C ASN A 343 -47.25 10.20 -3.70
N GLU A 344 -47.50 9.72 -4.93
CA GLU A 344 -46.47 9.11 -5.80
C GLU A 344 -45.49 10.12 -6.40
N GLN A 345 -45.91 11.38 -6.59
CA GLN A 345 -45.04 12.44 -7.17
C GLN A 345 -43.87 12.82 -6.25
N VAL A 346 -44.00 12.60 -4.93
CA VAL A 346 -42.92 12.86 -3.96
C VAL A 346 -41.90 11.72 -3.98
N GLU A 347 -42.36 10.47 -4.09
CA GLU A 347 -41.49 9.29 -4.21
C GLU A 347 -40.70 9.27 -5.52
N ASP A 348 -41.32 9.68 -6.63
CA ASP A 348 -40.63 9.79 -7.92
C ASP A 348 -39.54 10.87 -7.91
N LYS A 349 -39.72 11.97 -7.17
CA LYS A 349 -38.71 13.02 -7.01
C LYS A 349 -37.52 12.52 -6.18
N ALA A 350 -37.77 11.79 -5.10
CA ALA A 350 -36.72 11.17 -4.28
C ALA A 350 -35.95 10.12 -5.08
N ARG A 351 -36.66 9.25 -5.81
CA ARG A 351 -36.07 8.22 -6.68
C ARG A 351 -35.24 8.81 -7.82
N CYS A 352 -35.66 9.93 -8.41
CA CYS A 352 -34.87 10.66 -9.40
C CYS A 352 -33.60 11.28 -8.81
N ARG A 353 -33.66 11.90 -7.62
CA ARG A 353 -32.47 12.44 -6.94
C ARG A 353 -31.46 11.36 -6.60
N ASP A 354 -31.93 10.21 -6.14
CA ASP A 354 -31.12 9.04 -5.85
C ASP A 354 -30.46 8.44 -7.09
N LYS A 355 -31.17 8.38 -8.23
CA LYS A 355 -30.60 7.95 -9.51
C LYS A 355 -29.54 8.93 -10.00
N VAL A 356 -29.76 10.24 -9.87
CA VAL A 356 -28.77 11.27 -10.21
C VAL A 356 -27.55 11.19 -9.29
N ALA A 357 -27.72 10.97 -7.99
CA ALA A 357 -26.61 10.81 -7.06
C ALA A 357 -25.78 9.55 -7.35
N ARG A 358 -26.44 8.42 -7.63
CA ARG A 358 -25.78 7.19 -8.07
C ARG A 358 -25.04 7.37 -9.38
N ALA A 359 -25.68 7.94 -10.41
CA ALA A 359 -25.03 8.24 -11.68
C ALA A 359 -23.80 9.16 -11.50
N ARG A 360 -23.91 10.21 -10.67
CA ARG A 360 -22.80 11.12 -10.38
C ARG A 360 -21.64 10.43 -9.67
N ASN A 361 -21.91 9.47 -8.78
CA ASN A 361 -20.88 8.66 -8.12
C ASN A 361 -20.26 7.62 -9.07
N THR A 362 -21.07 7.00 -9.93
CA THR A 362 -20.63 6.07 -10.99
C THR A 362 -19.78 6.78 -12.05
N ILE A 363 -20.00 8.08 -12.30
CA ILE A 363 -19.16 8.90 -13.20
C ILE A 363 -17.89 9.39 -12.51
N LYS A 364 -17.97 9.78 -11.22
CA LYS A 364 -16.82 10.30 -10.47
C LYS A 364 -15.67 9.30 -10.34
N LYS A 365 -15.96 8.01 -10.16
CA LYS A 365 -14.92 6.98 -9.97
C LYS A 365 -14.08 6.74 -11.25
N PRO A 366 -14.67 6.47 -12.44
CA PRO A 366 -13.94 6.41 -13.71
C PRO A 366 -13.21 7.71 -14.04
N CYS A 367 -13.76 8.89 -13.72
CA CYS A 367 -13.06 10.15 -13.96
C CYS A 367 -11.82 10.32 -13.08
N ALA A 368 -11.86 9.89 -11.80
CA ALA A 368 -10.68 9.91 -10.94
C ALA A 368 -9.60 8.94 -11.44
N ASP A 369 -10.00 7.75 -11.88
CA ASP A 369 -9.11 6.75 -12.47
C ASP A 369 -8.54 7.23 -13.81
N LEU A 370 -9.33 7.91 -14.64
CA LEU A 370 -8.88 8.54 -15.90
C LEU A 370 -7.88 9.67 -15.63
N ILE A 371 -8.15 10.56 -14.66
CA ILE A 371 -7.24 11.64 -14.28
C ILE A 371 -5.91 11.07 -13.76
N ALA A 372 -5.98 9.99 -12.97
CA ALA A 372 -4.78 9.29 -12.50
C ALA A 372 -4.02 8.63 -13.66
N MET A 373 -4.72 8.02 -14.62
CA MET A 373 -4.13 7.41 -15.80
C MET A 373 -3.50 8.47 -16.73
N GLU A 374 -4.19 9.59 -16.97
CA GLU A 374 -3.69 10.73 -17.75
C GLU A 374 -2.42 11.32 -17.11
N SER A 375 -2.41 11.48 -15.79
CA SER A 375 -1.22 11.91 -15.04
C SER A 375 -0.04 10.94 -15.22
N ARG A 376 -0.30 9.62 -15.14
CA ARG A 376 0.74 8.58 -15.38
C ARG A 376 1.27 8.62 -16.81
N VAL A 377 0.39 8.76 -17.81
CA VAL A 377 0.77 8.85 -19.22
C VAL A 377 1.61 10.10 -19.48
N LEU A 378 1.23 11.25 -18.92
CA LEU A 378 2.00 12.49 -19.04
C LEU A 378 3.40 12.36 -18.44
N VAL A 379 3.52 11.70 -17.29
CA VAL A 379 4.82 11.42 -16.64
C VAL A 379 5.68 10.52 -17.51
N LEU A 380 5.14 9.41 -18.00
CA LEU A 380 5.86 8.49 -18.88
C LEU A 380 6.31 9.17 -20.18
N LEU A 381 5.46 10.03 -20.77
CA LEU A 381 5.79 10.81 -21.95
C LEU A 381 6.92 11.81 -21.68
N GLU A 382 6.92 12.51 -20.54
CA GLU A 382 8.00 13.44 -20.19
C GLU A 382 9.29 12.73 -19.78
N LEU A 383 9.22 11.60 -19.10
CA LEU A 383 10.38 10.75 -18.83
C LEU A 383 11.00 10.28 -20.16
N LYS A 384 10.19 9.82 -21.13
CA LYS A 384 10.67 9.42 -22.45
C LYS A 384 11.31 10.59 -23.21
N LYS A 385 10.71 11.78 -23.17
CA LYS A 385 11.28 13.01 -23.78
C LYS A 385 12.57 13.46 -23.08
N GLY A 386 12.66 13.30 -21.76
CA GLY A 386 13.82 13.64 -20.96
C GLY A 386 14.99 12.69 -21.23
N LEU A 387 14.73 11.37 -21.22
CA LEU A 387 15.70 10.33 -21.52
C LEU A 387 16.23 10.44 -22.96
N LYS A 388 15.35 10.72 -23.94
CA LYS A 388 15.76 10.92 -25.33
C LYS A 388 16.68 12.14 -25.52
N ARG A 389 16.46 13.23 -24.76
CA ARG A 389 17.32 14.41 -24.75
C ARG A 389 18.63 14.19 -23.98
N GLY A 390 18.63 13.30 -22.99
CA GLY A 390 19.80 12.95 -22.19
C GLY A 390 20.71 11.91 -22.84
N ALA A 391 20.24 11.17 -23.85
CA ALA A 391 21.01 10.13 -24.54
C ALA A 391 22.24 10.68 -25.29
N ASP A 392 22.23 11.96 -25.67
CA ASP A 392 23.35 12.63 -26.36
C ASP A 392 24.38 13.24 -25.39
N ILE A 393 24.09 13.27 -24.09
CA ILE A 393 24.97 13.84 -23.07
C ILE A 393 25.66 12.67 -22.36
N LYS A 394 27.00 12.62 -22.41
CA LYS A 394 27.80 11.60 -21.71
C LYS A 394 27.30 11.47 -20.26
N GLN A 395 26.74 10.29 -19.96
CA GLN A 395 26.03 9.98 -18.73
C GLN A 395 26.87 10.30 -17.50
N THR A 396 26.45 11.31 -16.75
CA THR A 396 26.74 11.40 -15.32
C THR A 396 25.45 11.04 -14.58
N ASP A 397 25.55 10.21 -13.53
CA ASP A 397 24.38 9.63 -12.86
C ASP A 397 23.42 10.69 -12.28
N ASN A 398 23.93 11.88 -11.95
CA ASN A 398 23.13 13.03 -11.47
C ASN A 398 22.11 13.54 -12.51
N ILE A 399 22.33 13.30 -13.81
CA ILE A 399 21.41 13.76 -14.86
C ILE A 399 20.09 12.96 -14.80
N LYS A 400 20.15 11.66 -14.49
CA LYS A 400 18.96 10.79 -14.51
C LYS A 400 17.96 11.20 -13.44
N GLU A 401 18.41 11.38 -12.21
CA GLU A 401 17.53 11.77 -11.10
C GLU A 401 16.95 13.18 -11.31
N THR A 402 17.77 14.13 -11.76
CA THR A 402 17.32 15.50 -12.07
C THR A 402 16.23 15.51 -13.15
N VAL A 403 16.37 14.66 -14.18
CA VAL A 403 15.37 14.53 -15.25
C VAL A 403 14.06 13.94 -14.72
N VAL A 404 14.12 12.89 -13.91
CA VAL A 404 12.94 12.28 -13.28
C VAL A 404 12.24 13.29 -12.36
N ALA A 405 13.00 13.96 -11.50
CA ALA A 405 12.48 14.96 -10.58
C ALA A 405 11.82 16.14 -11.31
N ARG A 406 12.36 16.56 -12.46
CA ARG A 406 11.76 17.59 -13.31
C ARG A 406 10.49 17.09 -14.00
N ALA A 407 10.47 15.84 -14.47
CA ALA A 407 9.27 15.23 -15.05
C ALA A 407 8.14 15.14 -14.02
N PHE A 408 8.43 14.70 -12.79
CA PHE A 408 7.46 14.67 -11.70
C PHE A 408 7.00 16.07 -11.29
N ALA A 409 7.89 17.06 -11.25
CA ALA A 409 7.51 18.45 -11.01
C ALA A 409 6.53 18.96 -12.07
N LYS A 410 6.84 18.75 -13.35
CA LYS A 410 5.99 19.16 -14.47
C LYS A 410 4.62 18.49 -14.45
N ALA A 411 4.54 17.27 -13.93
CA ALA A 411 3.30 16.52 -13.79
C ALA A 411 2.54 16.79 -12.47
N GLY A 412 3.02 17.70 -11.61
CA GLY A 412 2.41 17.94 -10.29
C GLY A 412 2.48 16.74 -9.35
N LEU A 413 3.42 15.81 -9.60
CA LEU A 413 3.66 14.63 -8.77
C LEU A 413 4.78 14.82 -7.75
N ARG A 414 5.53 15.92 -7.85
CA ARG A 414 6.53 16.32 -6.87
C ARG A 414 5.97 17.40 -5.97
N LEU A 415 6.17 17.24 -4.66
CA LEU A 415 6.01 18.35 -3.72
C LEU A 415 7.27 19.21 -3.77
N ASP A 416 7.09 20.51 -3.97
CA ASP A 416 8.20 21.47 -3.95
C ASP A 416 8.52 21.84 -2.49
N VAL A 417 9.25 20.94 -1.82
CA VAL A 417 9.63 21.11 -0.42
C VAL A 417 10.97 21.83 -0.36
N LYS A 418 10.98 23.00 0.29
CA LYS A 418 12.18 23.82 0.43
C LYS A 418 13.19 23.11 1.34
N LEU A 419 14.41 22.91 0.82
CA LEU A 419 15.55 22.44 1.61
C LEU A 419 16.18 23.61 2.37
N SER A 420 16.75 23.30 3.52
CA SER A 420 17.63 24.18 4.29
C SER A 420 18.97 23.46 4.51
N TYR A 421 19.99 24.22 4.87
CA TYR A 421 21.35 23.71 5.02
C TYR A 421 21.88 24.14 6.38
N ALA A 422 22.56 23.24 7.07
CA ALA A 422 23.17 23.49 8.37
C ALA A 422 24.55 22.86 8.45
N HIS A 423 25.37 23.34 9.38
CA HIS A 423 26.65 22.72 9.66
C HIS A 423 26.46 21.46 10.50
N VAL A 424 26.93 20.30 10.01
CA VAL A 424 26.90 19.03 10.74
C VAL A 424 28.23 18.29 10.55
N GLY A 425 28.97 18.09 11.63
CA GLY A 425 30.29 17.46 11.62
C GLY A 425 31.28 18.20 10.72
N GLN A 426 31.82 17.47 9.74
CA GLN A 426 32.69 18.04 8.72
C GLN A 426 31.93 18.74 7.57
N TYR A 427 30.62 18.55 7.48
CA TYR A 427 29.79 19.09 6.40
C TYR A 427 29.38 20.52 6.73
N ARG A 428 29.88 21.51 5.97
CA ARG A 428 29.49 22.92 6.13
C ARG A 428 28.04 23.18 5.73
N GLU A 429 27.53 22.42 4.76
CA GLU A 429 26.19 22.57 4.19
C GLU A 429 25.49 21.20 4.11
N HIS A 430 25.14 20.63 5.26
CA HIS A 430 24.35 19.41 5.31
C HIS A 430 22.87 19.72 5.01
N PRO A 431 22.25 19.09 4.01
CA PRO A 431 20.86 19.35 3.66
C PRO A 431 19.90 18.74 4.68
N TYR A 432 18.86 19.48 5.02
CA TYR A 432 17.73 19.02 5.83
C TYR A 432 16.44 19.71 5.39
N ILE A 433 15.31 19.19 5.85
CA ILE A 433 13.99 19.70 5.52
C ILE A 433 13.32 20.19 6.80
N PRO A 434 13.15 21.52 6.96
CA PRO A 434 12.43 22.04 8.11
C PRO A 434 10.98 21.50 8.16
N VAL A 435 10.49 21.19 9.36
CA VAL A 435 9.10 20.75 9.60
C VAL A 435 8.09 21.75 9.04
N SER A 436 8.36 23.05 9.19
CA SER A 436 7.57 24.13 8.61
C SER A 436 7.49 24.06 7.09
N SER A 437 8.61 23.72 6.41
CA SER A 437 8.65 23.58 4.95
C SER A 437 7.78 22.41 4.47
N TRP A 438 7.81 21.27 5.16
CA TRP A 438 6.90 20.15 4.84
C TRP A 438 5.43 20.53 4.95
N ILE A 439 5.04 21.12 6.07
CA ILE A 439 3.64 21.50 6.32
C ILE A 439 3.18 22.55 5.30
N GLN A 440 4.01 23.56 5.00
CA GLN A 440 3.71 24.58 3.98
C GLN A 440 3.55 23.95 2.59
N SER A 441 4.47 23.08 2.17
CA SER A 441 4.38 22.45 0.85
C SER A 441 3.19 21.51 0.72
N LEU A 442 2.84 20.76 1.77
CA LEU A 442 1.64 19.93 1.80
C LEU A 442 0.37 20.78 1.74
N ASP A 443 0.32 21.87 2.51
CA ASP A 443 -0.80 22.80 2.48
C ASP A 443 -0.94 23.45 1.10
N GLN A 444 0.14 23.98 0.52
CA GLN A 444 0.18 24.56 -0.83
C GLN A 444 -0.30 23.59 -1.93
N ALA A 445 0.03 22.32 -1.79
CA ALA A 445 -0.43 21.28 -2.71
C ALA A 445 -1.89 20.84 -2.47
N GLY A 446 -2.57 21.34 -1.42
CA GLY A 446 -3.90 20.86 -1.02
C GLY A 446 -3.88 19.42 -0.50
N ARG A 447 -2.73 18.98 0.03
CA ARG A 447 -2.46 17.60 0.47
C ARG A 447 -2.22 17.49 1.97
N LEU A 448 -2.51 18.52 2.77
CA LEU A 448 -2.31 18.48 4.22
C LEU A 448 -3.08 17.34 4.90
N GLY A 449 -4.21 16.91 4.31
CA GLY A 449 -4.95 15.71 4.74
C GLY A 449 -4.15 14.40 4.75
N LYS A 450 -3.00 14.34 4.06
CA LYS A 450 -2.05 13.20 4.15
C LYS A 450 -1.33 13.16 5.49
N LEU A 451 -1.00 14.32 6.06
CA LEU A 451 -0.35 14.43 7.37
C LEU A 451 -1.31 14.16 8.53
N VAL A 452 -2.57 14.59 8.40
CA VAL A 452 -3.55 14.58 9.51
C VAL A 452 -4.61 13.47 9.40
N GLY A 453 -4.74 12.82 8.25
CA GLY A 453 -5.72 11.75 8.03
C GLY A 453 -7.17 12.20 7.83
N CYS A 454 -7.45 13.50 7.85
CA CYS A 454 -8.79 14.10 7.71
C CYS A 454 -8.80 15.30 6.75
N SER A 455 -9.98 15.85 6.47
CA SER A 455 -10.12 17.08 5.71
C SER A 455 -9.69 18.30 6.54
N MET A 456 -9.37 19.41 5.89
CA MET A 456 -9.02 20.66 6.62
C MET A 456 -10.20 21.23 7.40
N ASP A 457 -11.43 21.04 6.92
CA ASP A 457 -12.64 21.51 7.59
C ASP A 457 -12.93 20.71 8.87
N ASP A 458 -12.54 19.44 8.89
CA ASP A 458 -12.71 18.56 10.04
C ASP A 458 -11.55 18.66 11.05
N LEU A 459 -10.40 19.17 10.62
CA LEU A 459 -9.17 19.19 11.42
C LEU A 459 -9.36 19.82 12.81
N PRO A 460 -10.01 21.00 12.97
CA PRO A 460 -10.23 21.58 14.30
C PRO A 460 -11.02 20.66 15.25
N LYS A 461 -12.03 19.96 14.73
CA LYS A 461 -12.85 19.01 15.52
C LYS A 461 -12.06 17.77 15.90
N VAL A 462 -11.27 17.24 14.97
CA VAL A 462 -10.41 16.07 15.18
C VAL A 462 -9.35 16.37 16.23
N LEU A 463 -8.68 17.52 16.14
CA LEU A 463 -7.66 17.96 17.10
C LEU A 463 -8.27 18.25 18.48
N SER A 464 -9.40 18.95 18.55
CA SER A 464 -10.10 19.20 19.81
C SER A 464 -10.46 17.90 20.53
N SER A 465 -11.01 16.94 19.79
CA SER A 465 -11.34 15.62 20.33
C SER A 465 -10.08 14.86 20.77
N TYR A 466 -8.96 15.02 20.05
CA TYR A 466 -7.71 14.32 20.33
C TYR A 466 -7.14 14.81 21.66
N TRP A 467 -7.05 16.13 21.82
CA TRP A 467 -6.52 16.72 23.04
C TRP A 467 -7.46 16.52 24.23
N ALA A 468 -8.78 16.49 24.03
CA ALA A 468 -9.72 16.14 25.10
C ALA A 468 -9.48 14.71 25.63
N ASN A 469 -9.23 13.75 24.75
CA ASN A 469 -8.89 12.38 25.14
C ASN A 469 -7.47 12.29 25.74
N PHE A 470 -6.51 12.97 25.12
CA PHE A 470 -5.12 12.99 25.57
C PHE A 470 -4.98 13.59 26.98
N LYS A 471 -5.75 14.65 27.30
CA LYS A 471 -5.77 15.28 28.63
C LYS A 471 -6.23 14.34 29.74
N GLN A 472 -7.12 13.39 29.43
CA GLN A 472 -7.57 12.40 30.41
C GLN A 472 -6.43 11.45 30.82
N VAL A 473 -5.53 11.13 29.88
CA VAL A 473 -4.42 10.20 30.11
C VAL A 473 -3.16 10.93 30.60
N HIS A 474 -2.91 12.14 30.09
CA HIS A 474 -1.72 12.94 30.35
C HIS A 474 -2.06 14.37 30.81
N PRO A 475 -2.77 14.55 31.95
CA PRO A 475 -3.30 15.86 32.35
C PRO A 475 -2.23 16.93 32.63
N LYS A 476 -0.99 16.52 32.86
CA LYS A 476 0.17 17.39 33.14
C LYS A 476 1.05 17.68 31.92
N HIS A 477 0.61 17.30 30.72
CA HIS A 477 1.40 17.59 29.52
C HIS A 477 1.43 19.10 29.24
N GLN A 478 2.61 19.66 28.99
CA GLN A 478 2.84 21.11 28.86
C GLN A 478 2.02 21.79 27.77
N VAL A 479 1.54 21.03 26.78
CA VAL A 479 0.60 21.54 25.75
C VAL A 479 -0.63 22.22 26.36
N PHE A 480 -1.06 21.81 27.55
CA PHE A 480 -2.22 22.38 28.23
C PHE A 480 -1.93 23.70 28.95
N ASP A 481 -0.64 24.04 29.10
CA ASP A 481 -0.17 25.31 29.65
C ASP A 481 0.09 26.34 28.53
N LEU A 482 0.12 25.90 27.27
CA LEU A 482 0.26 26.78 26.12
C LEU A 482 -1.00 27.64 25.94
N GLN A 483 -0.81 28.92 25.61
CA GLN A 483 -1.91 29.82 25.26
C GLN A 483 -2.49 29.55 23.84
N THR A 484 -1.93 28.58 23.13
CA THR A 484 -2.33 28.22 21.76
C THR A 484 -3.64 27.41 21.78
N PRO A 485 -4.63 27.75 20.92
CA PRO A 485 -5.83 26.95 20.76
C PRO A 485 -5.51 25.49 20.38
N LEU A 486 -6.02 24.54 21.17
CA LEU A 486 -5.76 23.10 20.98
C LEU A 486 -6.30 22.56 19.64
N ASP A 487 -7.29 23.22 19.05
CA ASP A 487 -7.83 22.90 17.73
C ASP A 487 -6.87 23.27 16.57
N ARG A 488 -5.72 23.87 16.89
CA ARG A 488 -4.60 24.17 15.97
C ARG A 488 -3.30 23.48 16.37
N CYS A 489 -3.31 22.68 17.43
CA CYS A 489 -2.16 21.94 17.91
C CYS A 489 -2.14 20.54 17.25
N LEU A 490 -1.29 20.32 16.26
CA LEU A 490 -1.16 19.03 15.58
C LEU A 490 -0.23 18.11 16.39
N PRO A 491 -0.69 17.01 17.00
CA PRO A 491 0.21 16.04 17.62
C PRO A 491 1.19 15.44 16.61
N VAL A 492 2.46 15.34 16.96
CA VAL A 492 3.51 14.66 16.18
C VAL A 492 4.49 13.90 17.07
N TYR A 493 5.10 12.86 16.52
CA TYR A 493 6.25 12.16 17.09
C TYR A 493 7.48 12.45 16.25
N LEU A 494 8.63 12.60 16.91
CA LEU A 494 9.92 12.50 16.24
C LEU A 494 10.25 11.01 16.06
N HIS A 495 10.33 10.57 14.81
CA HIS A 495 10.62 9.20 14.43
C HIS A 495 12.08 9.05 13.99
N GLY A 496 12.84 8.20 14.67
CA GLY A 496 14.18 7.78 14.25
C GLY A 496 14.19 6.34 13.74
N ASP A 497 14.96 6.08 12.69
CA ASP A 497 15.14 4.75 12.10
C ASP A 497 16.61 4.57 11.70
N GLU A 498 17.19 3.39 11.92
CA GLU A 498 18.49 3.02 11.38
C GLU A 498 18.28 2.14 10.13
N GLY A 499 18.01 2.79 9.01
CA GLY A 499 17.89 2.13 7.72
C GLY A 499 19.25 1.64 7.19
N THR A 500 19.24 1.02 6.02
CA THR A 500 20.45 0.60 5.30
C THR A 500 20.53 1.28 3.95
N THR A 501 21.72 1.76 3.57
CA THR A 501 22.02 2.25 2.23
C THR A 501 22.06 1.11 1.21
N TYR A 502 22.19 1.43 -0.09
CA TYR A 502 22.42 0.43 -1.15
C TYR A 502 23.69 -0.41 -0.91
N LYS A 503 24.68 0.13 -0.20
CA LYS A 503 25.91 -0.59 0.17
C LYS A 503 25.77 -1.41 1.45
N LYS A 504 24.55 -1.52 1.99
CA LYS A 504 24.22 -2.18 3.26
C LYS A 504 24.84 -1.50 4.50
N ASP A 505 25.37 -0.30 4.35
CA ASP A 505 25.81 0.51 5.50
C ASP A 505 24.60 1.14 6.20
N GLY A 506 24.70 1.34 7.51
CA GLY A 506 23.62 1.97 8.26
C GLY A 506 23.42 3.44 7.83
N ALA A 507 22.17 3.90 7.89
CA ALA A 507 21.79 5.28 7.66
C ALA A 507 20.78 5.70 8.72
N LEU A 508 21.10 6.76 9.47
CA LEU A 508 20.16 7.39 10.37
C LEU A 508 19.13 8.17 9.54
N VAL A 509 17.86 7.95 9.82
CA VAL A 509 16.74 8.68 9.24
C VAL A 509 15.91 9.28 10.37
N LEU A 510 15.90 10.61 10.46
CA LEU A 510 15.03 11.35 11.37
C LEU A 510 13.89 11.95 10.58
N SER A 511 12.67 11.66 11.00
CA SER A 511 11.42 12.11 10.37
C SER A 511 10.41 12.49 11.44
N PHE A 512 9.34 13.22 11.09
CA PHE A 512 8.21 13.39 11.98
C PHE A 512 6.97 12.67 11.45
N GLN A 513 6.11 12.22 12.37
CA GLN A 513 4.90 11.48 12.07
C GLN A 513 3.76 11.94 12.97
N SER A 514 2.59 12.26 12.41
CA SER A 514 1.38 12.43 13.23
C SER A 514 0.82 11.07 13.68
N PRO A 515 0.33 10.92 14.94
CA PRO A 515 -0.48 9.76 15.31
C PRO A 515 -1.80 9.69 14.54
N LEU A 516 -2.30 10.83 14.04
CA LEU A 516 -3.56 10.92 13.32
C LEU A 516 -3.35 10.52 11.86
N GLY A 517 -4.21 9.64 11.35
CA GLY A 517 -4.11 9.15 9.98
C GLY A 517 -5.38 8.43 9.52
N ARG A 518 -5.21 7.44 8.64
CA ARG A 518 -6.33 6.76 7.95
C ARG A 518 -6.77 5.43 8.58
N GLY A 519 -6.04 4.93 9.58
CA GLY A 519 -6.34 3.69 10.28
C GLY A 519 -5.18 2.70 10.33
N THR A 520 -5.52 1.43 10.54
CA THR A 520 -4.61 0.27 10.49
C THR A 520 -5.12 -0.75 9.47
N SER A 521 -4.28 -1.69 9.01
CA SER A 521 -4.72 -2.76 8.10
C SER A 521 -5.93 -3.57 8.62
N LYS A 522 -6.06 -3.73 9.95
CA LYS A 522 -7.18 -4.42 10.60
C LYS A 522 -8.44 -3.55 10.71
N ASN A 523 -8.26 -2.25 10.85
CA ASN A 523 -9.33 -1.25 10.88
C ASN A 523 -9.21 -0.33 9.66
N LYS A 524 -9.19 -0.93 8.45
CA LYS A 524 -9.25 -0.17 7.21
C LYS A 524 -10.59 0.53 7.20
N VAL A 525 -10.54 1.84 7.37
CA VAL A 525 -11.72 2.66 7.19
C VAL A 525 -11.99 2.65 5.69
N GLY A 526 -13.21 2.32 5.27
CA GLY A 526 -13.67 2.69 3.93
C GLY A 526 -13.57 4.21 3.75
N ASN A 527 -14.06 4.77 2.64
CA ASN A 527 -14.18 6.23 2.50
C ASN A 527 -15.18 6.83 3.52
N VAL A 528 -14.88 6.80 4.82
CA VAL A 528 -15.72 7.31 5.90
C VAL A 528 -15.40 8.80 6.05
N LEU A 529 -15.89 9.56 5.08
CA LEU A 529 -16.00 11.02 5.10
C LEU A 529 -17.16 11.47 6.01
N GLY A 530 -17.34 10.91 7.22
CA GLY A 530 -18.57 11.19 7.98
C GLY A 530 -18.65 10.85 9.46
N GLY A 531 -17.55 10.60 10.18
CA GLY A 531 -17.61 10.38 11.63
C GLY A 531 -16.44 11.00 12.36
N ASN A 532 -16.66 11.51 13.58
CA ASN A 532 -15.64 12.02 14.51
C ASN A 532 -14.65 10.92 15.00
N LYS A 533 -14.49 9.82 14.25
CA LYS A 533 -13.60 8.74 14.61
C LYS A 533 -12.17 9.13 14.27
N GLN A 534 -11.32 9.10 15.28
CA GLN A 534 -9.88 9.27 15.13
C GLN A 534 -9.28 7.93 14.72
N PHE A 535 -8.33 7.98 13.80
CA PHE A 535 -7.67 6.79 13.29
C PHE A 535 -6.15 6.96 13.37
N MET A 536 -5.47 5.84 13.54
CA MET A 536 -4.00 5.83 13.63
C MET A 536 -3.36 6.03 12.25
N ASN A 537 -2.14 6.57 12.20
CA ASN A 537 -1.42 6.79 10.96
C ASN A 537 -0.54 5.62 10.52
N PHE A 538 -1.16 4.44 10.33
CA PHE A 538 -0.47 3.22 9.93
C PHE A 538 -0.88 2.67 8.56
N ILE A 539 -1.93 3.21 7.95
CA ILE A 539 -2.31 2.88 6.57
C ILE A 539 -1.59 3.82 5.60
N GLY A 540 -0.93 3.23 4.62
CA GLY A 540 -0.25 3.92 3.54
C GLY A 540 1.24 3.60 3.52
N HIS A 541 1.91 4.06 2.47
CA HIS A 541 3.36 3.93 2.38
C HIS A 541 4.03 4.80 3.45
N ALA A 542 5.21 4.40 3.94
CA ALA A 542 5.97 5.19 4.91
C ALA A 542 6.21 6.64 4.43
N PHE A 543 6.41 6.83 3.13
CA PHE A 543 6.54 8.15 2.48
C PHE A 543 5.29 9.05 2.59
N GLU A 544 4.12 8.50 2.91
CA GLU A 544 2.89 9.28 3.12
C GLU A 544 2.61 9.55 4.60
N THR A 545 3.28 8.83 5.51
CA THR A 545 2.98 8.85 6.94
C THR A 545 4.14 9.37 7.80
N ARG A 546 5.37 9.40 7.24
CA ARG A 546 6.59 9.87 7.88
C ARG A 546 7.28 10.88 6.95
N PHE A 547 7.56 12.05 7.47
CA PHE A 547 8.11 13.17 6.70
C PHE A 547 9.56 13.43 7.13
N LEU A 548 10.50 13.18 6.21
CA LEU A 548 11.94 13.23 6.45
C LEU A 548 12.37 14.63 6.90
N ILE A 549 13.11 14.74 8.01
CA ILE A 549 13.75 15.98 8.43
C ILE A 549 15.21 15.95 8.02
N VAL A 550 15.96 14.93 8.45
CA VAL A 550 17.38 14.80 8.15
C VAL A 550 17.77 13.34 8.05
N ALA A 551 18.75 13.04 7.19
CA ALA A 551 19.40 11.74 7.10
C ALA A 551 20.91 11.90 7.23
N GLY A 552 21.58 10.89 7.77
CA GLY A 552 23.03 10.84 7.94
C GLY A 552 23.57 9.43 7.81
N LEU A 553 24.78 9.26 7.29
CA LEU A 553 25.40 7.93 7.17
C LEU A 553 25.94 7.48 8.53
N LYS A 554 25.87 6.18 8.80
CA LYS A 554 26.41 5.61 10.04
C LYS A 554 27.88 5.88 10.23
N GLU A 555 28.64 5.92 9.14
CA GLU A 555 30.08 6.21 9.18
C GLU A 555 30.38 7.59 9.80
N ASP A 556 29.55 8.59 9.49
CA ASP A 556 29.74 9.97 9.92
C ASP A 556 29.64 10.10 11.44
N TYR A 557 28.67 9.42 12.05
CA TYR A 557 28.41 9.51 13.48
C TYR A 557 28.97 8.35 14.31
N ARG A 558 29.39 7.25 13.67
CA ARG A 558 30.12 6.17 14.33
C ARG A 558 31.52 6.62 14.76
N THR A 559 32.17 7.45 13.94
CA THR A 559 33.51 7.97 14.20
C THR A 559 33.50 9.20 15.10
N CYS A 560 32.46 10.03 14.98
CA CYS A 560 32.27 11.23 15.78
C CYS A 560 30.85 11.27 16.37
N PRO A 561 30.64 10.81 17.62
CA PRO A 561 29.31 10.79 18.25
C PRO A 561 28.61 12.15 18.34
N ASP A 562 29.36 13.26 18.30
CA ASP A 562 28.79 14.61 18.27
C ASP A 562 28.05 14.91 16.96
N VAL A 563 28.39 14.25 15.85
CA VAL A 563 27.65 14.35 14.59
C VAL A 563 26.22 13.83 14.77
N TYR A 564 26.04 12.74 15.53
CA TYR A 564 24.71 12.23 15.88
C TYR A 564 23.90 13.27 16.67
N LYS A 565 24.52 13.92 17.66
CA LYS A 565 23.88 14.99 18.45
C LYS A 565 23.45 16.13 17.55
N GLN A 566 24.30 16.55 16.63
CA GLN A 566 24.00 17.64 15.70
C GLN A 566 22.83 17.29 14.76
N TYR A 567 22.71 16.04 14.30
CA TYR A 567 21.52 15.60 13.56
C TYR A 567 20.25 15.67 14.41
N LEU A 568 20.32 15.25 15.68
CA LEU A 568 19.19 15.36 16.61
C LEU A 568 18.84 16.81 16.92
N GLU A 569 19.82 17.66 17.22
CA GLU A 569 19.65 19.10 17.47
C GLU A 569 19.03 19.80 16.27
N LEU A 570 19.43 19.45 15.06
CA LEU A 570 18.84 19.99 13.84
C LEU A 570 17.37 19.61 13.69
N ALA A 571 17.04 18.33 13.91
CA ALA A 571 15.66 17.87 13.79
C ALA A 571 14.75 18.44 14.89
N THR A 572 15.26 18.47 16.13
CA THR A 572 14.55 18.98 17.30
C THR A 572 14.38 20.49 17.24
N SER A 573 15.42 21.25 16.86
CA SER A 573 15.33 22.71 16.66
C SER A 573 14.29 23.07 15.60
N SER A 574 14.25 22.35 14.48
CA SER A 574 13.23 22.59 13.46
C SER A 574 11.80 22.32 13.96
N LEU A 575 11.63 21.33 14.83
CA LEU A 575 10.33 21.00 15.40
C LEU A 575 9.93 22.00 16.50
N ASP A 576 10.89 22.48 17.30
CA ASP A 576 10.68 23.50 18.34
C ASP A 576 10.24 24.82 17.73
N ASP A 577 10.95 25.26 16.68
CA ASP A 577 10.60 26.45 15.91
C ASP A 577 9.17 26.38 15.37
N ALA A 578 8.83 25.27 14.69
CA ALA A 578 7.48 25.06 14.16
C ALA A 578 6.42 24.97 15.28
N CYS A 579 6.74 24.37 16.42
CA CYS A 579 5.85 24.28 17.58
C CYS A 579 5.56 25.66 18.18
N ARG A 580 6.60 26.46 18.46
CA ARG A 580 6.50 27.76 19.14
C ARG A 580 5.93 28.84 18.23
N ASN A 581 6.47 28.97 17.02
CA ASN A 581 6.10 30.02 16.08
C ASN A 581 4.87 29.65 15.25
N GLY A 582 4.55 28.36 15.19
CA GLY A 582 3.49 27.84 14.35
C GLY A 582 3.86 27.88 12.86
N VAL A 583 3.10 27.16 12.06
CA VAL A 583 3.27 27.12 10.60
C VAL A 583 2.07 27.80 9.94
N PRO A 584 2.27 28.95 9.25
CA PRO A 584 1.18 29.62 8.57
C PRO A 584 0.70 28.79 7.37
N LEU A 585 -0.63 28.63 7.28
CA LEU A 585 -1.33 27.95 6.19
C LEU A 585 -1.92 28.99 5.22
N ARG A 586 -2.23 28.56 3.99
CA ARG A 586 -2.88 29.38 2.94
C ARG A 586 -4.24 29.94 3.37
N SER A 587 -4.92 29.28 4.30
CA SER A 587 -6.18 29.75 4.86
C SER A 587 -6.03 30.97 5.79
N GLY A 588 -4.79 31.39 6.10
CA GLY A 588 -4.48 32.39 7.12
C GLY A 588 -4.49 31.83 8.55
N GLN A 589 -4.79 30.55 8.72
CA GLN A 589 -4.64 29.86 10.00
C GLN A 589 -3.18 29.51 10.26
N VAL A 590 -2.85 29.26 11.52
CA VAL A 590 -1.52 28.82 11.96
C VAL A 590 -1.67 27.44 12.61
N LEU A 591 -0.84 26.48 12.20
CA LEU A 591 -0.83 25.12 12.71
C LEU A 591 0.43 24.88 13.54
N HIS A 592 0.29 24.40 14.77
CA HIS A 592 1.40 24.17 15.69
C HIS A 592 1.67 22.67 15.84
N PRO A 593 2.69 22.08 15.19
CA PRO A 593 3.09 20.70 15.43
C PRO A 593 3.63 20.54 16.86
N ILE A 594 2.88 19.86 17.72
CA ILE A 594 3.23 19.60 19.11
C ILE A 594 3.92 18.23 19.23
N PRO A 595 5.21 18.20 19.57
CA PRO A 595 5.91 16.95 19.83
C PRO A 595 5.34 16.27 21.08
N LEU A 596 4.94 15.01 20.92
CA LEU A 596 4.48 14.15 22.02
C LEU A 596 5.61 13.29 22.59
N GLY A 597 6.69 13.15 21.85
CA GLY A 597 7.82 12.30 22.21
C GLY A 597 8.51 11.70 21.00
N HIS A 598 9.24 10.62 21.25
CA HIS A 598 10.05 9.92 20.26
C HIS A 598 9.48 8.54 19.95
N LYS A 599 9.69 8.10 18.71
CA LYS A 599 9.35 6.78 18.22
C LYS A 599 10.51 6.29 17.35
N GLY A 600 10.73 4.98 17.28
CA GLY A 600 11.77 4.46 16.39
C GLY A 600 12.07 3.01 16.63
N ASP A 601 13.04 2.49 15.88
CA ASP A 601 13.62 1.18 16.10
C ASP A 601 14.45 1.13 17.40
N TRP A 602 14.82 -0.09 17.81
CA TRP A 602 15.56 -0.28 19.05
C TRP A 602 16.93 0.40 19.00
N SER A 603 17.61 0.34 17.85
CA SER A 603 18.89 1.01 17.57
C SER A 603 18.81 2.50 17.91
N TYR A 604 17.85 3.20 17.33
CA TYR A 604 17.61 4.61 17.60
C TYR A 604 17.32 4.88 19.08
N MET A 605 16.48 4.06 19.71
CA MET A 605 16.10 4.24 21.11
C MET A 605 17.27 4.02 22.08
N VAL A 606 18.15 3.05 21.80
CA VAL A 606 19.38 2.82 22.57
C VAL A 606 20.33 4.01 22.46
N PHE A 607 20.55 4.51 21.24
CA PHE A 607 21.34 5.72 21.05
C PHE A 607 20.71 6.90 21.81
N LYS A 608 19.40 7.12 21.68
CA LYS A 608 18.68 8.18 22.40
C LYS A 608 18.82 8.07 23.92
N ALA A 609 18.73 6.88 24.50
CA ALA A 609 18.80 6.69 25.96
C ALA A 609 20.10 7.24 26.56
N SER A 610 21.20 7.22 25.79
CA SER A 610 22.47 7.84 26.18
C SER A 610 22.44 9.39 26.24
N PHE A 611 21.38 10.02 25.72
CA PHE A 611 21.19 11.48 25.62
C PHE A 611 20.09 12.02 26.56
N SER A 612 19.77 11.34 27.66
CA SER A 612 18.67 11.68 28.60
C SER A 612 18.69 13.10 29.22
N GLN A 613 19.63 13.97 28.84
CA GLN A 613 19.71 15.36 29.31
C GLN A 613 18.86 16.35 28.50
N TYR A 614 18.40 16.01 27.31
CA TYR A 614 17.50 16.89 26.54
C TYR A 614 16.05 16.61 26.94
N ASN A 615 15.63 17.21 28.06
CA ASN A 615 14.23 17.23 28.47
C ASN A 615 13.42 18.01 27.42
N TRP A 616 12.74 17.27 26.56
CA TRP A 616 11.66 17.79 25.74
C TRP A 616 10.37 17.69 26.54
N CYS A 617 9.81 18.86 26.86
CA CYS A 617 8.71 19.09 27.79
C CYS A 617 8.98 18.60 29.22
#